data_AF-A0AAV9JM28-F1
#
_entry.id   AF-A0AAV9JM28-F1
#
_cell.length_a   1.000
_cell.length_b   1.000
_cell.length_c   1.000
_cell.angle_alpha   90.00
_cell.angle_beta   90.00
_cell.angle_gamma   90.00
#
_symmetry.space_group_name_H-M   'P 1'
#
loop_
_entity.id
_entity.type
_entity.pdbx_description
1 polymer ?
#
loop_
_entity_poly.entity_id
_entity_poly.type
_entity_poly.pdbx_seq_one_letter_code
_entity_poly.pdbx_strand_id
1 'polypeptide(L)'
;MATKTSLPCIKAVPSLSAEERAQILDLLFEPSTQLHTLSVPLLHGKSFESYDDMVSAVGVQLSELSESASMSDTQWLESILGSHPRLGAKKVDSAQSQAEQAQLQGSGEEAEQLRDLNEKYESKFPGLRYVVFVNGRSRQVIMDDMRKRIDSGRIETERAGAIRAMCEIAADRAAKLA
;
A
#
# COMPACT_ATOMS: atom_id res chain seq x y z
N MET A 1 1.46 -20.60 -16.99
CA MET A 1 -0.01 -20.43 -17.04
C MET A 1 -0.36 -19.32 -16.08
N ALA A 2 -0.99 -18.24 -16.53
CA ALA A 2 -1.44 -17.18 -15.62
C ALA A 2 -2.61 -17.75 -14.81
N THR A 3 -2.33 -18.17 -13.57
CA THR A 3 -3.37 -18.55 -12.61
C THR A 3 -4.26 -17.33 -12.42
N LYS A 4 -5.54 -17.48 -12.74
CA LYS A 4 -6.57 -16.48 -12.46
C LYS A 4 -6.61 -16.28 -10.94
N THR A 5 -5.88 -15.29 -10.44
CA THR A 5 -5.81 -14.98 -9.02
C THR A 5 -7.15 -14.36 -8.63
N SER A 6 -8.03 -15.18 -8.07
CA SER A 6 -9.32 -14.76 -7.55
C SER A 6 -9.28 -14.94 -6.04
N LEU A 7 -9.96 -14.04 -5.33
CA LEU A 7 -10.02 -14.10 -3.88
C LEU A 7 -10.94 -15.25 -3.44
N PRO A 8 -10.56 -16.04 -2.42
CA PRO A 8 -11.46 -17.05 -1.86
C PRO A 8 -12.68 -16.40 -1.20
N CYS A 9 -13.68 -17.22 -0.86
CA CYS A 9 -14.78 -16.74 -0.03
C CYS A 9 -14.24 -16.17 1.30
N ILE A 10 -14.64 -14.96 1.67
CA ILE A 10 -14.16 -14.29 2.89
C ILE A 10 -14.40 -15.13 4.16
N LYS A 11 -15.47 -15.93 4.18
CA LYS A 11 -15.81 -16.82 5.30
C LYS A 11 -14.84 -18.00 5.45
N ALA A 12 -14.12 -18.37 4.38
CA ALA A 12 -13.14 -19.44 4.42
C ALA A 12 -11.76 -18.98 4.95
N VAL A 13 -11.45 -17.68 4.87
CA VAL A 13 -10.13 -17.11 5.19
C VAL A 13 -9.55 -17.54 6.55
N PRO A 14 -10.34 -17.58 7.65
CA PRO A 14 -9.83 -18.03 8.94
C PRO A 14 -9.32 -19.48 8.96
N SER A 15 -9.89 -20.34 8.11
CA SER A 15 -9.58 -21.76 8.03
C SER A 15 -8.44 -22.12 7.07
N LEU A 16 -7.97 -21.17 6.27
CA LEU A 16 -6.88 -21.39 5.32
C LEU A 16 -5.54 -21.63 6.03
N SER A 17 -4.52 -22.04 5.28
CA SER A 17 -3.15 -22.05 5.79
C SER A 17 -2.60 -20.63 6.00
N ALA A 18 -1.49 -20.52 6.74
CA ALA A 18 -0.81 -19.24 6.91
C ALA A 18 -0.27 -18.70 5.57
N GLU A 19 0.18 -19.60 4.68
CA GLU A 19 0.67 -19.25 3.35
C GLU A 19 -0.43 -18.70 2.46
N GLU A 20 -1.61 -19.34 2.44
CA GLU A 20 -2.76 -18.83 1.67
C GLU A 20 -3.25 -17.47 2.19
N ARG A 21 -3.23 -17.24 3.52
CA ARG A 21 -3.53 -15.91 4.08
C ARG A 21 -2.51 -14.86 3.68
N ALA A 22 -1.22 -15.22 3.66
CA ALA A 22 -0.17 -14.32 3.18
C ALA A 22 -0.36 -13.99 1.68
N GLN A 23 -0.73 -14.97 0.85
CA GLN A 23 -1.03 -14.76 -0.56
C GLN A 23 -2.24 -13.82 -0.76
N ILE A 24 -3.28 -13.91 0.08
CA ILE A 24 -4.38 -12.94 0.06
C ILE A 24 -3.86 -11.52 0.34
N LEU A 25 -2.97 -11.36 1.33
CA LEU A 25 -2.35 -10.07 1.61
C LEU A 25 -1.52 -9.57 0.41
N ASP A 26 -0.75 -10.44 -0.25
CA ASP A 26 0.05 -10.08 -1.43
C ASP A 26 -0.78 -9.70 -2.67
N LEU A 27 -2.04 -10.15 -2.72
CA LEU A 27 -2.99 -9.74 -3.77
C LEU A 27 -3.63 -8.38 -3.53
N LEU A 28 -3.72 -7.97 -2.27
CA LEU A 28 -4.43 -6.75 -1.87
C LEU A 28 -3.46 -5.62 -1.51
N PHE A 29 -2.31 -5.98 -0.96
CA PHE A 29 -1.24 -5.07 -0.55
C PHE A 29 0.05 -5.45 -1.29
N GLU A 30 1.06 -4.59 -1.20
CA GLU A 30 2.37 -4.95 -1.73
C GLU A 30 3.05 -5.98 -0.81
N PRO A 31 3.74 -6.99 -1.37
CA PRO A 31 4.37 -8.03 -0.58
C PRO A 31 5.30 -7.48 0.49
N SER A 32 5.08 -7.91 1.72
CA SER A 32 5.81 -7.40 2.88
C SER A 32 5.83 -8.43 4.01
N THR A 33 7.01 -8.92 4.36
CA THR A 33 7.21 -9.87 5.46
C THR A 33 6.69 -9.31 6.78
N GLN A 34 6.85 -8.01 7.00
CA GLN A 34 6.36 -7.28 8.18
C GLN A 34 4.84 -7.26 8.24
N LEU A 35 4.18 -7.05 7.10
CA LEU A 35 2.72 -7.11 7.02
C LEU A 35 2.20 -8.53 7.24
N HIS A 36 2.86 -9.54 6.66
CA HIS A 36 2.48 -10.94 6.88
C HIS A 36 2.55 -11.31 8.35
N THR A 37 3.66 -10.97 9.00
CA THR A 37 3.87 -11.24 10.43
C THR A 37 2.79 -10.58 11.30
N LEU A 38 2.37 -9.37 10.94
CA LEU A 38 1.35 -8.60 11.68
C LEU A 38 -0.08 -9.12 11.43
N SER A 39 -0.43 -9.37 10.18
CA SER A 39 -1.83 -9.52 9.76
C SER A 39 -2.25 -10.94 9.42
N VAL A 40 -1.33 -11.89 9.16
CA VAL A 40 -1.71 -13.31 9.01
C VAL A 40 -2.38 -13.87 10.27
N PRO A 41 -1.92 -13.57 11.50
CA PRO A 41 -2.64 -13.96 12.71
C PRO A 41 -4.02 -13.31 12.85
N LEU A 42 -4.17 -12.05 12.44
CA LEU A 42 -5.47 -11.36 12.42
C LEU A 42 -6.47 -12.08 11.51
N LEU A 43 -6.05 -12.42 10.30
CA LEU A 43 -6.89 -13.13 9.32
C LEU A 43 -7.28 -14.55 9.78
N HIS A 44 -6.52 -15.16 10.70
CA HIS A 44 -6.87 -16.43 11.34
C HIS A 44 -7.86 -16.23 12.50
N GLY A 45 -7.60 -15.25 13.36
CA GLY A 45 -8.34 -15.05 14.61
C GLY A 45 -9.67 -14.33 14.47
N LYS A 46 -9.94 -13.68 13.32
CA LYS A 46 -11.14 -12.87 13.10
C LYS A 46 -11.87 -13.31 11.83
N SER A 47 -13.19 -13.40 11.92
CA SER A 47 -14.08 -13.54 10.76
C SER A 47 -14.54 -12.18 10.26
N PHE A 48 -14.70 -12.05 8.94
CA PHE A 48 -15.11 -10.81 8.27
C PHE A 48 -16.38 -11.04 7.45
N GLU A 49 -17.18 -9.97 7.24
CA GLU A 49 -18.35 -10.01 6.36
C GLU A 49 -17.96 -9.77 4.90
N SER A 50 -16.92 -8.96 4.67
CA SER A 50 -16.41 -8.62 3.34
C SER A 50 -14.88 -8.44 3.34
N TYR A 51 -14.28 -8.37 2.15
CA TYR A 51 -12.87 -7.98 2.02
C TYR A 51 -12.61 -6.53 2.44
N ASP A 52 -13.59 -5.64 2.31
CA ASP A 52 -13.48 -4.25 2.79
C ASP A 52 -13.36 -4.19 4.32
N ASP A 53 -14.10 -5.04 5.03
CA ASP A 53 -13.98 -5.16 6.49
C ASP A 53 -12.62 -5.71 6.91
N MET A 54 -12.09 -6.67 6.14
CA MET A 54 -10.75 -7.23 6.36
C MET A 54 -9.66 -6.17 6.13
N VAL A 55 -9.73 -5.44 5.02
CA VAL A 55 -8.82 -4.33 4.69
C VAL A 55 -8.90 -3.25 5.76
N SER A 56 -10.10 -2.89 6.21
CA SER A 56 -10.29 -1.92 7.29
C SER A 56 -9.66 -2.38 8.60
N ALA A 57 -9.76 -3.67 8.93
CA ALA A 57 -9.12 -4.22 10.13
C ALA A 57 -7.58 -4.21 10.04
N VAL A 58 -7.02 -4.48 8.86
CA VAL A 58 -5.57 -4.30 8.61
C VAL A 58 -5.18 -2.82 8.77
N GLY A 59 -5.99 -1.91 8.21
CA GLY A 59 -5.80 -0.47 8.37
C GLY A 59 -5.75 -0.02 9.84
N VAL A 60 -6.63 -0.58 10.68
CA VAL A 60 -6.61 -0.32 12.14
C VAL A 60 -5.29 -0.78 12.77
N GLN A 61 -4.78 -1.99 12.45
CA GLN A 61 -3.48 -2.45 12.97
C GLN A 61 -2.34 -1.50 12.57
N LEU A 62 -2.34 -1.00 11.33
CA LEU A 62 -1.33 -0.05 10.86
C LEU A 62 -1.45 1.31 11.56
N SER A 63 -2.66 1.79 11.81
CA SER A 63 -2.91 3.02 12.57
C SER A 63 -2.46 2.88 14.02
N GLU A 64 -2.71 1.75 14.66
CA GLU A 64 -2.21 1.47 16.02
C GLU A 64 -0.67 1.52 16.09
N LEU A 65 0.03 0.97 15.08
CA LEU A 65 1.49 1.12 14.98
C LEU A 65 1.93 2.58 14.79
N SER A 66 1.16 3.38 14.05
CA SER A 66 1.46 4.79 13.83
C SER A 66 1.27 5.63 15.08
N GLU A 67 0.32 5.27 15.95
CA GLU A 67 0.00 5.99 17.19
C GLU A 67 0.79 5.48 18.40
N SER A 68 1.51 4.37 18.24
CA SER A 68 2.37 3.80 19.28
C SER A 68 3.49 4.76 19.68
N ALA A 69 3.77 4.87 20.97
CA ALA A 69 4.92 5.58 21.49
C ALA A 69 6.25 4.83 21.25
N SER A 70 6.19 3.59 20.78
CA SER A 70 7.38 2.76 20.54
C SER A 70 8.02 3.06 19.19
N MET A 71 9.31 3.38 19.21
CA MET A 71 10.08 3.55 17.98
C MET A 71 10.10 2.27 17.12
N SER A 72 10.11 1.08 17.73
CA SER A 72 10.10 -0.18 16.99
C SER A 72 8.83 -0.33 16.16
N ASP A 73 7.69 0.11 16.70
CA ASP A 73 6.39 -0.04 16.06
C ASP A 73 6.27 0.91 14.87
N THR A 74 6.71 2.16 15.07
CA THR A 74 6.77 3.14 13.97
C THR A 74 7.74 2.70 12.86
N GLN A 75 8.89 2.11 13.19
CA GLN A 75 9.83 1.59 12.21
C GLN A 75 9.27 0.35 11.49
N TRP A 76 8.52 -0.49 12.18
CA TRP A 76 7.80 -1.63 11.60
C TRP A 76 6.78 -1.17 10.57
N LEU A 77 5.98 -0.16 10.93
CA LEU A 77 5.04 0.50 10.01
C LEU A 77 5.76 1.08 8.79
N GLU A 78 6.83 1.84 8.99
CA GLU A 78 7.62 2.42 7.90
C GLU A 78 8.17 1.36 6.96
N SER A 79 8.59 0.20 7.47
CA SER A 79 9.01 -0.93 6.63
C SER A 79 7.87 -1.49 5.77
N ILE A 80 6.64 -1.52 6.30
CA ILE A 80 5.45 -1.94 5.54
C ILE A 80 5.14 -0.91 4.46
N LEU A 81 5.02 0.38 4.84
CA LEU A 81 4.74 1.48 3.92
C LEU A 81 5.83 1.60 2.84
N GLY A 82 7.08 1.33 3.21
CA GLY A 82 8.25 1.39 2.33
C GLY A 82 8.36 0.23 1.33
N SER A 83 7.58 -0.84 1.51
CA SER A 83 7.48 -1.95 0.55
C SER A 83 6.75 -1.54 -0.74
N HIS A 84 6.02 -0.42 -0.70
CA HIS A 84 5.32 0.09 -1.88
C HIS A 84 6.30 0.56 -2.97
N PRO A 85 6.06 0.23 -4.25
CA PRO A 85 6.93 0.66 -5.34
C PRO A 85 6.84 2.17 -5.56
N ARG A 86 7.97 2.79 -5.93
CA ARG A 86 8.00 4.21 -6.34
C ARG A 86 7.05 4.46 -7.50
N LEU A 87 6.34 5.59 -7.46
CA LEU A 87 5.51 6.03 -8.57
C LEU A 87 6.35 6.26 -9.83
N GLY A 88 5.95 5.65 -10.95
CA GLY A 88 6.64 5.78 -12.24
C GLY A 88 7.86 4.87 -12.41
N ALA A 89 8.07 3.90 -11.51
CA ALA A 89 9.11 2.89 -11.69
C ALA A 89 8.82 2.01 -12.91
N LYS A 90 9.85 1.75 -13.73
CA LYS A 90 9.74 0.93 -14.97
C LYS A 90 9.60 -0.57 -14.71
N LYS A 91 9.98 -1.04 -13.52
CA LYS A 91 9.86 -2.42 -13.08
C LYS A 91 9.12 -2.41 -11.76
N VAL A 92 7.87 -2.85 -11.80
CA VAL A 92 7.08 -3.10 -10.61
C VAL A 92 6.78 -4.58 -10.60
N ASP A 93 7.07 -5.28 -9.51
CA ASP A 93 7.00 -6.74 -9.47
C ASP A 93 5.56 -7.26 -9.49
N SER A 94 4.59 -6.45 -9.03
CA SER A 94 3.16 -6.74 -9.13
C SER A 94 2.55 -6.17 -10.41
N ALA A 95 1.86 -7.04 -11.16
CA ALA A 95 1.09 -6.66 -12.36
C ALA A 95 -0.05 -5.66 -12.04
N GLN A 96 -0.60 -5.69 -10.83
CA GLN A 96 -1.64 -4.75 -10.40
C GLN A 96 -1.07 -3.34 -10.27
N SER A 97 0.10 -3.22 -9.62
CA SER A 97 0.78 -1.93 -9.43
C SER A 97 1.24 -1.33 -10.77
N GLN A 98 1.62 -2.17 -11.74
CA GLN A 98 1.88 -1.72 -13.11
C GLN A 98 0.61 -1.13 -13.76
N ALA A 99 -0.54 -1.80 -13.61
CA ALA A 99 -1.80 -1.33 -14.17
C ALA A 99 -2.29 -0.04 -13.51
N GLU A 100 -2.18 0.06 -12.18
CA GLU A 100 -2.53 1.26 -11.40
C GLU A 100 -1.75 2.49 -11.88
N GLN A 101 -0.45 2.32 -12.12
CA GLN A 101 0.43 3.41 -12.51
C GLN A 101 0.58 3.57 -14.03
N ALA A 102 -0.22 2.88 -14.86
CA ALA A 102 -0.07 2.90 -16.32
C ALA A 102 -0.14 4.33 -16.90
N GLN A 103 -1.04 5.16 -16.39
CA GLN A 103 -1.16 6.59 -16.75
C GLN A 103 0.01 7.46 -16.25
N LEU A 104 0.79 6.95 -15.30
CA LEU A 104 2.00 7.57 -14.77
C LEU A 104 3.27 7.02 -15.42
N GLN A 105 3.15 6.08 -16.38
CA GLN A 105 4.26 5.67 -17.23
C GLN A 105 4.45 6.69 -18.36
N GLY A 106 5.70 7.03 -18.67
CA GLY A 106 6.00 8.05 -19.67
C GLY A 106 7.48 8.36 -19.76
N SER A 107 7.85 9.16 -20.75
CA SER A 107 9.22 9.61 -20.99
C SER A 107 9.28 11.13 -21.09
N GLY A 108 10.45 11.70 -20.85
CA GLY A 108 10.69 13.14 -20.95
C GLY A 108 10.64 13.83 -19.60
N GLU A 109 10.43 15.15 -19.64
CA GLU A 109 10.61 16.06 -18.50
C GLU A 109 9.76 15.67 -17.28
N GLU A 110 8.48 15.34 -17.47
CA GLU A 110 7.60 14.97 -16.35
C GLU A 110 8.06 13.71 -15.60
N ALA A 111 8.69 12.76 -16.31
CA ALA A 111 9.20 11.54 -15.68
C ALA A 111 10.45 11.83 -14.83
N GLU A 112 11.30 12.75 -15.29
CA GLU A 112 12.44 13.25 -14.52
C GLU A 112 11.95 14.04 -13.30
N GLN A 113 10.98 14.93 -13.47
CA GLN A 113 10.38 15.66 -12.36
C GLN A 113 9.75 14.72 -11.31
N LEU A 114 9.06 13.66 -11.73
CA LEU A 114 8.49 12.67 -10.82
C LEU A 114 9.59 11.88 -10.08
N ARG A 115 10.68 11.52 -10.76
CA ARG A 115 11.84 10.87 -10.12
C ARG A 115 12.44 11.79 -9.05
N ASP A 116 12.71 13.04 -9.40
CA ASP A 116 13.29 14.03 -8.48
C ASP A 116 12.35 14.32 -7.30
N LEU A 117 11.03 14.29 -7.51
CA LEU A 117 10.05 14.42 -6.43
C LEU A 117 10.03 13.19 -5.51
N ASN A 118 10.14 11.96 -6.03
CA ASN A 118 10.29 10.77 -5.19
C ASN A 118 11.55 10.88 -4.31
N GLU A 119 12.68 11.33 -4.87
CA GLU A 119 13.93 11.51 -4.11
C GLU A 119 13.79 12.59 -3.02
N LYS A 120 13.16 13.73 -3.34
CA LYS A 120 12.85 14.78 -2.36
C LYS A 120 11.91 14.29 -1.27
N TYR A 121 10.89 13.52 -1.63
CA TYR A 121 9.96 12.93 -0.69
C TYR A 121 10.68 12.00 0.29
N GLU A 122 11.51 11.10 -0.21
CA GLU A 122 12.24 10.14 0.62
C GLU A 122 13.33 10.80 1.49
N SER A 123 13.95 11.88 0.98
CA SER A 123 14.85 12.70 1.80
C SER A 123 14.10 13.43 2.91
N LYS A 124 12.83 13.81 2.69
CA LYS A 124 11.99 14.49 3.68
C LYS A 124 11.42 13.53 4.71
N PHE A 125 11.07 12.32 4.29
CA PHE A 125 10.47 11.27 5.10
C PHE A 125 11.28 9.96 4.95
N PRO A 126 12.44 9.85 5.64
CA PRO A 126 13.27 8.66 5.54
C PRO A 126 12.50 7.38 5.88
N GLY A 127 12.69 6.33 5.08
CA GLY A 127 11.99 5.04 5.25
C GLY A 127 10.63 4.94 4.57
N LEU A 128 9.99 6.07 4.24
CA LEU A 128 8.71 6.07 3.52
C LEU A 128 8.88 6.13 2.00
N ARG A 129 7.88 5.61 1.31
CA ARG A 129 7.63 5.86 -0.11
C ARG A 129 6.37 6.69 -0.23
N TYR A 130 6.26 7.47 -1.29
CA TYR A 130 5.03 8.21 -1.54
C TYR A 130 3.95 7.24 -2.03
N VAL A 131 2.96 6.99 -1.17
CA VAL A 131 1.82 6.12 -1.47
C VAL A 131 0.57 6.96 -1.64
N VAL A 132 -0.13 6.73 -2.75
CA VAL A 132 -1.37 7.43 -3.06
C VAL A 132 -2.26 6.60 -3.98
N PHE A 133 -3.57 6.60 -3.74
CA PHE A 133 -4.51 5.90 -4.61
C PHE A 133 -4.80 6.73 -5.88
N VAL A 134 -4.18 6.35 -6.99
CA VAL A 134 -4.18 7.19 -8.21
C VAL A 134 -5.56 7.38 -8.84
N ASN A 135 -6.40 6.34 -8.89
CA ASN A 135 -7.81 6.38 -9.32
C ASN A 135 -8.13 7.34 -10.49
N GLY A 136 -7.39 7.25 -11.60
CA GLY A 136 -7.61 8.09 -12.79
C GLY A 136 -7.17 9.56 -12.67
N ARG A 137 -6.54 9.96 -11.55
CA ARG A 137 -5.92 11.28 -11.41
C ARG A 137 -4.72 11.41 -12.35
N SER A 138 -4.59 12.58 -12.98
CA SER A 138 -3.47 12.86 -13.88
C SER A 138 -2.14 12.93 -13.14
N ARG A 139 -1.03 12.69 -13.86
CA ARG A 139 0.33 12.78 -13.30
C ARG A 139 0.57 14.13 -12.62
N GLN A 140 0.16 15.23 -13.25
CA GLN A 140 0.33 16.58 -12.69
C GLN A 140 -0.38 16.73 -11.34
N VAL A 141 -1.64 16.26 -11.22
CA VAL A 141 -2.38 16.31 -9.96
C VAL A 141 -1.68 15.50 -8.86
N ILE A 142 -1.13 14.33 -9.20
CA ILE A 142 -0.37 13.50 -8.27
C ILE A 142 0.93 14.19 -7.83
N MET A 143 1.66 14.82 -8.75
CA MET A 143 2.89 15.54 -8.42
C MET A 143 2.64 16.78 -7.56
N ASP A 144 1.54 17.50 -7.79
CA ASP A 144 1.16 18.64 -6.96
C ASP A 144 0.71 18.22 -5.56
N ASP A 145 0.03 17.08 -5.44
CA ASP A 145 -0.28 16.46 -4.15
C ASP A 145 1.00 16.06 -3.39
N MET A 146 1.96 15.43 -4.10
CA MET A 146 3.26 15.05 -3.52
C MET A 146 4.04 16.27 -3.03
N ARG A 147 4.09 17.36 -3.82
CA ARG A 147 4.73 18.63 -3.41
C ARG A 147 4.11 19.19 -2.14
N LYS A 148 2.78 19.27 -2.07
CA LYS A 148 2.06 19.76 -0.87
C LYS A 148 2.37 18.93 0.38
N ARG A 149 2.45 17.61 0.24
CA ARG A 149 2.79 16.70 1.35
C ARG A 149 4.23 16.91 1.83
N ILE A 150 5.18 17.01 0.91
CA ILE A 150 6.58 17.36 1.20
C ILE A 150 6.68 18.70 1.94
N ASP A 151 6.01 19.74 1.43
CA ASP A 151 6.02 21.08 2.01
C ASP A 151 5.44 21.10 3.43
N SER A 152 4.39 20.31 3.68
CA SER A 152 3.82 20.18 5.02
C SER A 152 4.80 19.62 6.03
N GLY A 153 5.67 18.67 5.61
CA GLY A 153 6.70 18.05 6.42
C GLY A 153 6.22 17.31 7.68
N ARG A 154 4.92 17.05 7.83
CA ARG A 154 4.33 16.43 9.03
C ARG A 154 4.29 14.91 8.89
N ILE A 155 5.27 14.23 9.47
CA ILE A 155 5.42 12.77 9.39
C ILE A 155 4.17 12.01 9.85
N GLU A 156 3.49 12.44 10.93
CA GLU A 156 2.30 11.73 11.41
C GLU A 156 1.12 11.83 10.43
N THR A 157 0.95 13.00 9.81
CA THR A 157 -0.04 13.18 8.74
C THR A 157 0.31 12.34 7.52
N GLU A 158 1.61 12.20 7.23
CA GLU A 158 2.10 11.42 6.11
C GLU A 158 1.90 9.91 6.30
N ARG A 159 2.19 9.38 7.49
CA ARG A 159 1.90 7.98 7.86
C ARG A 159 0.41 7.69 7.75
N ALA A 160 -0.44 8.53 8.33
CA ALA A 160 -1.90 8.38 8.24
C ALA A 160 -2.40 8.42 6.78
N GLY A 161 -1.85 9.33 5.96
CA GLY A 161 -2.17 9.43 4.53
C GLY A 161 -1.75 8.20 3.74
N ALA A 162 -0.56 7.66 4.02
CA ALA A 162 -0.05 6.44 3.39
C ALA A 162 -0.86 5.21 3.77
N ILE A 163 -1.22 5.03 5.04
CA ILE A 163 -2.09 3.94 5.51
C ILE A 163 -3.45 3.99 4.80
N ARG A 164 -4.07 5.18 4.76
CA ARG A 164 -5.34 5.37 4.05
C ARG A 164 -5.23 4.99 2.58
N ALA A 165 -4.21 5.49 1.89
CA ALA A 165 -3.98 5.17 0.48
C ALA A 165 -3.78 3.67 0.24
N MET A 166 -3.03 2.98 1.12
CA MET A 166 -2.88 1.52 1.04
C MET A 166 -4.21 0.79 1.18
N CYS A 167 -5.07 1.21 2.11
CA CYS A 167 -6.39 0.62 2.29
C CYS A 167 -7.31 0.88 1.08
N GLU A 168 -7.28 2.09 0.52
CA GLU A 168 -8.05 2.43 -0.68
C GLU A 168 -7.61 1.59 -1.90
N ILE A 169 -6.29 1.41 -2.08
CA ILE A 169 -5.74 0.53 -3.13
C ILE A 169 -6.17 -0.93 -2.89
N ALA A 170 -6.07 -1.42 -1.66
CA ALA A 170 -6.44 -2.79 -1.32
C ALA A 170 -7.94 -3.08 -1.54
N ALA A 171 -8.82 -2.14 -1.18
CA ALA A 171 -10.25 -2.26 -1.45
C ALA A 171 -10.55 -2.26 -2.96
N ASP A 172 -9.91 -1.38 -3.74
CA ASP A 172 -10.05 -1.36 -5.20
C ASP A 172 -9.55 -2.67 -5.85
N ARG A 173 -8.42 -3.22 -5.38
CA ARG A 173 -7.93 -4.54 -5.79
C ARG A 173 -8.94 -5.63 -5.43
N ALA A 174 -9.49 -5.62 -4.23
CA ALA A 174 -10.48 -6.60 -3.79
C ALA A 174 -11.72 -6.60 -4.69
N ALA A 175 -12.25 -5.42 -5.00
CA ALA A 175 -13.41 -5.27 -5.88
C ALA A 175 -13.17 -5.82 -7.31
N LYS A 176 -11.93 -5.77 -7.81
CA LYS A 176 -11.54 -6.28 -9.13
C LYS A 176 -11.28 -7.79 -9.16
N LEU A 177 -11.01 -8.40 -8.01
CA LEU A 177 -10.68 -9.83 -7.87
C LEU A 177 -11.85 -10.69 -7.36
N ALA A 178 -12.91 -10.03 -6.89
CA ALA A 178 -14.16 -10.63 -6.41
C ALA A 178 -15.03 -11.21 -7.55
#